data_AF-A0A921ZXK2-F1
#
_entry.id   AF-A0A921ZXK2-F1
#
_cell.length_a   1.000
_cell.length_b   1.000
_cell.length_c   1.000
_cell.angle_alpha   90.00
_cell.angle_beta   90.00
_cell.angle_gamma   90.00
#
_symmetry.space_group_name_H-M   'P 1'
#
loop_
_entity.id
_entity.type
_entity.pdbx_description
1 polymer ?
#
loop_
_entity_poly.entity_id
_entity_poly.type
_entity_poly.pdbx_seq_one_letter_code
_entity_poly.pdbx_strand_id
1 'polypeptide(L)' 'MKFTTVLLIVLVAMSALAVVAEAARVQPCDQVCGRIPRERDECCRAHGYSGYSSCSGGMYCY' A
#
# COMPACT_ATOMS: atom_id res chain seq x y z
N MET A 1 -38.66 -6.70 -3.32
CA MET A 1 -37.99 -5.48 -2.81
C MET A 1 -36.92 -5.75 -1.75
N LYS A 2 -37.03 -6.77 -0.87
CA LYS A 2 -36.02 -7.05 0.18
C LYS A 2 -34.69 -7.66 -0.31
N PHE A 3 -34.71 -8.49 -1.35
CA PHE A 3 -33.50 -9.17 -1.86
C PHE A 3 -32.49 -8.22 -2.53
N THR A 4 -32.99 -7.24 -3.28
CA THR A 4 -32.14 -6.28 -4.02
C THR A 4 -31.36 -5.37 -3.06
N THR A 5 -31.97 -4.94 -1.96
CA THR A 5 -31.31 -4.14 -0.93
C THR A 5 -30.24 -4.93 -0.18
N VAL A 6 -30.51 -6.20 0.15
CA VAL A 6 -29.51 -7.08 0.78
C VAL A 6 -28.32 -7.30 -0.16
N LEU A 7 -28.56 -7.55 -1.45
CA LEU A 7 -27.51 -7.70 -2.46
C LEU A 7 -26.62 -6.44 -2.56
N LEU A 8 -27.23 -5.26 -2.55
CA LEU A 8 -26.51 -3.98 -2.59
C LEU A 8 -25.64 -3.78 -1.35
N ILE A 9 -26.14 -4.12 -0.16
CA ILE A 9 -25.37 -4.01 1.09
C ILE A 9 -24.16 -4.96 1.07
N VAL A 10 -24.34 -6.20 0.58
CA VAL A 10 -23.25 -7.17 0.45
C VAL A 10 -22.18 -6.68 -0.53
N LEU A 11 -22.58 -6.13 -1.68
CA LEU A 11 -21.65 -5.59 -2.67
C LEU A 11 -20.84 -4.40 -2.12
N VAL A 12 -21.48 -3.49 -1.39
CA VAL A 12 -20.80 -2.35 -0.75
C VAL A 12 -19.83 -2.84 0.34
N ALA A 13 -20.23 -3.81 1.17
CA ALA A 13 -19.36 -4.37 2.20
C ALA A 13 -18.12 -5.07 1.60
N MET A 14 -18.27 -5.77 0.47
CA MET A 14 -17.14 -6.41 -0.22
C MET A 14 -16.13 -5.41 -0.79
N SER A 15 -16.58 -4.24 -1.24
CA SER A 15 -15.69 -3.19 -1.77
C SER A 15 -14.78 -2.58 -0.70
N ALA A 16 -15.19 -2.60 0.56
CA ALA A 16 -14.40 -2.06 1.68
C ALA A 16 -13.23 -2.96 2.10
N LEU A 17 -13.23 -4.25 1.72
CA LEU A 17 -12.23 -5.24 2.13
C LEU A 17 -10.99 -5.26 1.22
N ALA A 18 -11.00 -4.54 0.09
CA ALA A 18 -9.97 -4.66 -0.94
C ALA A 18 -8.69 -3.84 -0.70
N VAL A 19 -8.53 -3.20 0.47
CA VAL A 19 -7.39 -2.30 0.73
C VAL A 19 -6.52 -2.82 1.87
N VAL A 20 -6.00 -4.04 1.72
CA VAL A 20 -4.80 -4.45 2.48
C VAL A 20 -3.59 -4.01 1.70
N ALA A 21 -2.95 -2.92 2.15
CA ALA A 21 -1.69 -2.47 1.58
C ALA A 21 -0.59 -3.47 1.96
N GLU A 22 -0.38 -4.48 1.12
CA GLU A 22 0.76 -5.38 1.25
C GLU A 22 2.03 -4.63 0.85
N ALA A 23 3.05 -4.66 1.72
CA ALA A 23 4.29 -3.98 1.44
C ALA A 23 5.01 -4.63 0.25
N ALA A 24 5.19 -3.87 -0.84
CA ALA A 24 5.84 -4.34 -2.05
C ALA A 24 7.30 -3.88 -2.11
N ARG A 25 8.18 -4.72 -2.68
CA ARG A 25 9.59 -4.37 -2.86
C ARG A 25 9.76 -3.38 -4.01
N VAL A 26 10.40 -2.24 -3.72
CA VAL A 26 10.69 -1.17 -4.70
C VAL A 26 12.19 -1.08 -4.91
N GLN A 27 12.72 -1.90 -5.83
CA GLN A 27 14.15 -1.99 -6.14
C GLN A 27 14.84 -0.63 -6.39
N PRO A 28 14.24 0.35 -7.10
CA PRO A 28 14.86 1.66 -7.28
C PRO A 28 15.10 2.43 -5.98
N CYS A 29 14.34 2.14 -4.92
CA CYS A 29 14.49 2.74 -3.60
C CYS A 29 15.49 2.00 -2.69
N ASP A 30 16.07 0.86 -3.12
CA ASP A 30 17.06 0.12 -2.33
C ASP A 30 18.27 1.02 -1.97
N GLN A 31 18.64 1.95 -2.88
CA GLN A 31 19.74 2.90 -2.68
C GLN A 31 19.48 3.95 -1.58
N VAL A 32 18.22 4.21 -1.24
CA VAL A 32 17.84 5.18 -0.19
C VAL A 32 17.63 4.53 1.18
N CYS A 33 17.81 3.21 1.31
CA CYS A 33 17.65 2.53 2.60
C CYS A 33 18.56 3.05 3.71
N GLY A 34 19.78 3.49 3.39
CA GLY A 34 20.74 4.07 4.34
C GLY A 34 20.55 5.57 4.60
N ARG A 35 19.51 6.18 4.00
CA ARG A 35 19.24 7.61 4.10
C ARG A 35 18.21 7.92 5.20
N ILE A 36 17.96 9.21 5.40
CA ILE A 36 17.00 9.69 6.40
C ILE A 36 15.57 9.20 6.09
N PRO A 37 14.71 9.04 7.11
CA PRO A 37 13.34 8.55 6.92
C PRO A 37 12.54 9.32 5.87
N ARG A 38 12.74 10.64 5.77
CA ARG A 38 12.07 11.48 4.79
C ARG A 38 12.36 11.05 3.34
N GLU A 39 13.63 10.79 3.00
CA GLU A 39 14.02 10.39 1.64
C GLU A 39 13.46 9.00 1.27
N ARG A 40 13.33 8.12 2.26
CA ARG A 40 12.72 6.79 2.13
C ARG A 40 11.24 6.89 1.80
N ASP A 41 10.50 7.71 2.55
CA ASP A 41 9.08 7.99 2.27
C ASP A 41 8.87 8.68 0.93
N GLU A 42 9.68 9.67 0.60
CA GLU A 42 9.61 10.38 -0.68
C GLU A 42 9.83 9.43 -1.87
N CYS A 43 10.77 8.50 -1.76
CA CYS A 43 10.98 7.49 -2.78
C CYS A 43 9.76 6.58 -2.97
N CYS A 44 9.19 6.05 -1.88
CA CYS A 44 7.97 5.23 -1.96
C CYS A 44 6.81 6.00 -2.63
N ARG A 45 6.59 7.25 -2.23
CA ARG A 45 5.52 8.10 -2.80
C ARG A 45 5.73 8.39 -4.28
N ALA A 46 6.98 8.61 -4.71
CA ALA A 46 7.30 8.79 -6.12
C ALA A 46 6.97 7.55 -6.97
N HIS A 47 6.91 6.36 -6.35
CA HIS A 47 6.57 5.09 -7.00
C HIS A 47 5.11 4.65 -6.80
N GLY A 48 4.24 5.53 -6.28
CA GLY A 48 2.80 5.27 -6.13
C GLY A 48 2.40 4.57 -4.83
N TYR A 49 3.34 4.44 -3.89
CA TYR A 49 3.10 3.87 -2.57
C TYR A 49 2.79 4.97 -1.55
N SER A 50 2.03 4.63 -0.53
CA SER A 50 1.66 5.51 0.57
C SER A 50 2.86 5.91 1.44
N GLY A 51 3.88 5.05 1.57
CA GLY A 51 5.09 5.36 2.33
C GLY A 51 6.03 4.18 2.54
N TYR A 52 7.07 4.44 3.34
CA TYR A 52 8.09 3.47 3.71
C TYR A 52 7.55 2.40 4.67
N SER A 53 7.91 1.14 4.42
CA SER A 53 7.64 0.01 5.31
C SER A 53 8.91 -0.50 6.00
N SER A 54 9.84 -1.09 5.24
CA SER A 54 11.05 -1.71 5.80
C SER A 54 12.22 -1.69 4.81
N CYS A 55 13.45 -1.85 5.33
CA CYS A 55 14.62 -2.15 4.50
C CYS A 55 15.25 -3.45 5.00
N SER A 56 14.80 -4.57 4.46
CA SER A 56 15.29 -5.92 4.79
C SER A 56 15.66 -6.64 3.50
N GLY A 57 16.94 -6.59 3.12
CA GLY A 57 17.40 -7.10 1.82
C GLY A 57 16.96 -6.27 0.60
N GLY A 58 16.30 -5.13 0.83
CA GLY A 58 15.75 -4.20 -0.15
C GLY A 58 14.69 -3.31 0.50
N MET A 59 14.29 -2.24 -0.18
CA MET A 59 13.25 -1.31 0.26
C MET A 59 11.86 -1.88 -0.01
N TYR A 60 11.01 -1.84 1.00
CA TYR A 60 9.58 -2.18 0.92
C TYR A 60 8.74 -0.95 1.20
N CYS A 61 7.68 -0.76 0.41
CA CYS A 61 6.76 0.36 0.47
C CYS A 61 5.31 -0.12 0.54
N TYR A 62 4.45 0.62 1.24
CA TYR A 62 3.01 0.31 1.40
C TYR A 62 2.15 0.84 0.28
#